data_AF-A0A9N8P5E6-F1
#
_entry.id   AF-A0A9N8P5E6-F1
#
_cell.length_a   1.000
_cell.length_b   1.000
_cell.length_c   1.000
_cell.angle_alpha   90.00
_cell.angle_beta   90.00
_cell.angle_gamma   90.00
#
_symmetry.space_group_name_H-M   'P 1'
#
loop_
_entity.id
_entity.type
_entity.pdbx_description
1 polymer ?
#
loop_
_entity_poly.entity_id
_entity_poly.type
_entity_poly.pdbx_seq_one_letter_code
_entity_poly.pdbx_strand_id
1 'polypeptide(L)'
;MWINESVICAAYTYKWGIALPVWWASGLSFQIALMALLGIVAKLRVPYAHTSLEFIRMRYGKYAHMIFIILNLVNNIFGCGSMILAGAQLVTGMTGVHVIAACILIPAGGKSIYSR
;
A
#
# COMPACT_ATOMS: atom_id res chain seq x y z
N MET A 1 5.77 0.95 -7.15
CA MET A 1 4.35 1.01 -7.56
C MET A 1 3.77 -0.37 -7.31
N TRP A 2 2.62 -0.44 -6.68
CA TRP A 2 2.05 -1.66 -6.14
C TRP A 2 1.02 -2.21 -7.15
N ILE A 3 0.52 -3.43 -6.89
CA ILE A 3 -0.31 -4.14 -7.87
C ILE A 3 -1.65 -3.43 -8.10
N ASN A 4 -2.24 -2.91 -7.03
CA ASN A 4 -3.51 -2.20 -7.05
C ASN A 4 -3.43 -0.94 -7.93
N GLU A 5 -2.38 -0.14 -7.82
CA GLU A 5 -2.12 1.07 -8.62
C GLU A 5 -2.07 0.72 -10.11
N SER A 6 -1.23 -0.26 -10.47
CA SER A 6 -0.92 -0.58 -11.86
C SER A 6 -2.15 -1.12 -12.58
N VAL A 7 -2.91 -1.97 -11.88
CA VAL A 7 -4.11 -2.63 -12.38
C VAL A 7 -5.26 -1.65 -12.55
N ILE A 8 -5.48 -0.80 -11.54
CA ILE A 8 -6.48 0.25 -11.57
C ILE A 8 -6.17 1.20 -12.73
N CYS A 9 -4.94 1.69 -12.86
CA CYS A 9 -4.55 2.56 -13.96
C CYS A 9 -4.82 1.92 -15.33
N ALA A 10 -4.44 0.66 -15.56
CA ALA A 10 -4.71 -0.02 -16.81
C ALA A 10 -6.23 -0.13 -17.07
N ALA A 11 -7.00 -0.63 -16.10
CA ALA A 11 -8.44 -0.85 -16.23
C ALA A 11 -9.21 0.46 -16.47
N TYR A 12 -8.86 1.54 -15.77
CA TYR A 12 -9.48 2.85 -15.96
C TYR A 12 -9.06 3.51 -17.28
N THR A 13 -7.83 3.29 -17.76
CA THR A 13 -7.42 3.73 -19.10
C THR A 13 -8.30 3.12 -20.19
N TYR A 14 -8.55 1.81 -20.10
CA TYR A 14 -9.38 1.10 -21.09
C TYR A 14 -10.84 1.58 -21.11
N LYS A 15 -11.38 1.99 -19.96
CA LYS A 15 -12.79 2.39 -19.86
C LYS A 15 -13.03 3.89 -20.05
N TRP A 16 -12.11 4.74 -19.61
CA TRP A 16 -12.31 6.19 -19.48
C TRP A 16 -11.20 7.02 -20.13
N GLY A 17 -10.26 6.37 -20.83
CA GLY A 17 -9.17 7.03 -21.55
C GLY A 17 -7.98 7.44 -20.67
N ILE A 18 -7.02 8.14 -21.29
CA ILE A 18 -5.69 8.40 -20.70
C ILE A 18 -5.67 9.52 -19.66
N ALA A 19 -6.72 10.33 -19.57
CA ALA A 19 -6.79 11.45 -18.63
C ALA A 19 -6.79 10.96 -17.17
N LEU A 20 -7.57 9.92 -16.83
CA LEU A 20 -7.64 9.41 -15.45
C LEU A 20 -6.28 8.92 -14.90
N PRO A 21 -5.51 8.09 -15.63
CA PRO A 21 -4.18 7.66 -15.19
C PRO A 21 -3.21 8.81 -14.96
N VAL A 22 -3.26 9.87 -15.78
CA VAL A 22 -2.37 11.03 -15.65
C VAL A 22 -2.65 11.80 -14.35
N TRP A 23 -3.94 12.00 -14.03
CA TRP A 23 -4.34 12.62 -12.77
C TRP A 23 -4.02 11.74 -11.55
N TRP A 24 -4.07 10.42 -11.70
CA TRP A 24 -3.71 9.49 -10.64
C TRP A 24 -2.19 9.45 -10.39
N ALA A 25 -1.40 9.46 -11.47
CA ALA A 25 0.06 9.51 -11.42
C ALA A 25 0.59 10.84 -10.82
N SER A 26 -0.07 11.97 -11.10
CA SER A 26 0.30 13.26 -10.52
C SER A 26 0.05 13.33 -9.01
N GLY A 27 -1.01 12.69 -8.51
CA GLY A 27 -1.25 12.55 -7.08
C GLY A 27 -0.17 11.70 -6.38
N LEU A 28 0.24 10.60 -7.03
CA LEU A 28 1.25 9.69 -6.48
C LEU A 28 2.64 10.33 -6.39
N SER A 29 3.04 11.10 -7.41
CA SER A 29 4.33 11.78 -7.42
C SER A 29 4.43 12.84 -6.32
N PHE A 30 3.35 13.58 -6.06
CA PHE A 30 3.26 14.51 -4.94
C PHE A 30 3.45 13.82 -3.59
N GLN A 31 2.77 12.69 -3.38
CA GLN A 31 2.90 11.90 -2.15
C GLN A 31 4.34 11.43 -1.92
N ILE A 32 5.02 10.92 -2.96
CA ILE A 32 6.41 10.45 -2.87
C ILE A 32 7.35 11.62 -2.54
N ALA A 33 7.16 12.77 -3.18
CA ALA A 33 7.95 13.97 -2.91
C ALA A 33 7.79 14.46 -1.46
N LEU A 34 6.56 14.44 -0.94
CA LEU A 34 6.26 14.81 0.45
C LEU A 34 6.93 13.83 1.44
N MET A 35 6.89 12.52 1.17
CA MET A 35 7.55 11.52 2.02
C MET A 35 9.08 11.69 2.03
N ALA A 36 9.68 12.05 0.90
CA ALA A 36 11.11 12.37 0.83
C ALA A 36 11.46 13.60 1.67
N LEU A 37 10.69 14.69 1.56
CA LEU A 37 10.88 15.89 2.36
C LEU A 37 10.74 15.63 3.86
N LEU A 38 9.69 14.92 4.27
CA LEU A 38 9.49 14.53 5.67
C LEU A 38 10.63 13.65 6.18
N GLY A 39 11.15 12.74 5.37
CA GLY A 39 12.31 11.92 5.72
C GLY A 39 13.57 12.74 5.97
N ILE A 40 13.81 13.78 5.16
CA ILE A 40 14.93 14.72 5.35
C ILE A 40 14.74 15.52 6.64
N VAL A 41 13.55 16.07 6.87
CA VAL A 41 13.22 16.84 8.09
C VAL A 41 13.33 15.98 9.35
N ALA A 42 12.93 14.71 9.29
CA ALA A 42 13.06 13.78 10.40
C ALA A 42 14.54 13.51 10.74
N LYS A 43 15.38 13.26 9.73
CA LYS A 43 16.83 13.07 9.93
C LYS A 43 17.54 14.31 10.46
N LEU A 44 17.12 15.52 10.06
CA LEU A 44 17.65 16.79 10.57
C LEU A 44 17.32 17.04 12.05
N ARG A 45 16.17 16.54 12.54
CA ARG A 45 15.69 16.81 13.90
C ARG A 45 16.16 15.79 14.93
N VAL A 46 16.42 14.53 14.55
CA VAL A 46 16.95 13.48 15.45
C VAL A 46 17.85 12.54 14.63
N PRO A 47 19.18 12.72 14.67
CA PRO A 47 20.12 11.95 13.83
C PRO A 47 20.37 10.49 14.29
N TYR A 48 19.85 10.07 15.46
CA TYR A 48 20.10 8.74 16.06
C TYR A 48 18.88 7.82 16.15
N ALA A 49 17.71 8.23 15.67
CA ALA A 49 16.51 7.38 15.71
C ALA A 49 16.51 6.43 14.51
N HIS A 50 16.68 5.13 14.75
CA HIS A 50 16.73 4.11 13.69
C HIS A 50 15.34 3.62 13.26
N THR A 51 14.28 3.97 14.01
CA THR A 51 12.89 3.70 13.65
C THR A 51 12.02 4.95 13.88
N SER A 52 11.02 5.18 13.02
CA SER A 52 10.06 6.29 13.11
C SER A 52 9.32 6.34 14.46
N LEU A 53 9.18 5.17 15.07
CA LEU A 53 8.64 4.93 16.40
C LEU A 53 9.46 5.61 17.51
N GLU A 54 10.78 5.58 17.42
CA GLU A 54 11.69 6.17 18.40
C GLU A 54 11.74 7.70 18.29
N PHE A 55 11.61 8.22 17.07
CA PHE A 55 11.51 9.66 16.78
C PHE A 55 10.29 10.32 17.46
N ILE A 56 9.13 9.68 17.35
CA ILE A 56 7.88 10.20 17.92
C ILE A 56 7.90 10.14 19.46
N ARG A 57 8.50 9.08 20.03
CA ARG A 57 8.59 8.91 21.48
C ARG A 57 9.46 9.98 22.14
N MET A 58 10.53 10.44 21.47
CA MET A 58 11.39 11.51 21.98
C MET A 58 10.79 12.92 21.88
N ARG A 59 9.81 13.16 20.98
CA ARG A 59 9.28 14.53 20.72
C ARG A 59 7.81 14.77 21.09
N TYR A 60 6.95 13.76 21.00
CA TYR A 60 5.50 13.89 21.23
C TYR A 60 4.97 13.04 22.41
N GLY A 61 5.86 12.36 23.15
CA GLY A 61 5.51 11.60 24.34
C GLY A 61 4.85 10.23 24.07
N LYS A 62 4.50 9.52 25.15
CA LYS A 62 4.00 8.12 25.12
C LYS A 62 2.64 7.97 24.42
N TYR A 63 1.75 8.95 24.55
CA TYR A 63 0.39 8.88 24.00
C TYR A 63 0.38 8.96 22.46
N ALA A 64 1.11 9.91 21.87
CA ALA A 64 1.23 10.02 20.42
C ALA A 64 1.94 8.80 19.80
N HIS A 65 2.92 8.22 20.51
CA HIS A 65 3.62 7.02 20.08
C HIS A 65 2.68 5.80 19.98
N MET A 66 1.82 5.58 20.98
CA MET A 66 0.85 4.48 20.99
C MET A 66 -0.15 4.60 19.83
N ILE A 67 -0.66 5.81 19.57
CA ILE A 67 -1.59 6.08 18.46
C ILE A 67 -0.90 5.81 17.12
N PHE A 68 0.36 6.23 16.97
CA PHE A 68 1.11 6.02 15.73
C PHE A 68 1.43 4.54 15.48
N ILE A 69 1.68 3.75 16.53
CA ILE A 69 1.81 2.28 16.43
C ILE A 69 0.53 1.66 15.88
N ILE A 70 -0.61 1.98 16.50
CA ILE A 70 -1.91 1.42 16.11
C ILE A 70 -2.22 1.82 14.66
N LEU A 71 -1.99 3.07 14.29
CA LEU A 71 -2.29 3.59 12.96
C LEU A 71 -1.39 2.95 11.89
N ASN A 72 -0.11 2.71 12.18
CA ASN A 72 0.78 1.94 11.28
C ASN A 72 0.34 0.48 11.14
N LEU A 73 -0.10 -0.16 12.23
CA LEU A 73 -0.57 -1.54 12.19
C LEU A 73 -1.83 -1.66 11.32
N VAL A 74 -2.79 -0.75 11.51
CA VAL A 74 -4.01 -0.64 10.71
C VAL A 74 -3.66 -0.42 9.25
N ASN A 75 -2.76 0.53 8.94
CA ASN A 75 -2.34 0.80 7.57
C ASN A 75 -1.69 -0.42 6.90
N ASN A 76 -0.91 -1.22 7.64
CA ASN A 76 -0.32 -2.46 7.12
C ASN A 76 -1.40 -3.51 6.79
N ILE A 77 -2.43 -3.66 7.63
CA ILE A 77 -3.53 -4.59 7.39
C ILE A 77 -4.36 -4.15 6.17
N PHE A 78 -4.72 -2.87 6.09
CA PHE A 78 -5.46 -2.32 4.94
C PHE A 78 -4.64 -2.36 3.65
N GLY A 79 -3.33 -2.11 3.72
CA GLY A 79 -2.42 -2.22 2.57
C GLY A 79 -2.34 -3.64 2.02
N CYS A 80 -2.12 -4.64 2.89
CA CYS A 80 -2.15 -6.03 2.46
C CYS A 80 -3.53 -6.45 1.92
N GLY A 81 -4.61 -6.02 2.56
CA GLY A 81 -5.98 -6.32 2.13
C GLY A 81 -6.33 -5.76 0.76
N SER A 82 -5.96 -4.50 0.48
CA SER A 82 -6.23 -3.85 -0.81
C SER A 82 -5.46 -4.50 -1.96
N MET A 83 -4.22 -4.95 -1.72
CA MET A 83 -3.42 -5.68 -2.71
C MET A 83 -4.03 -7.04 -3.05
N ILE A 84 -4.49 -7.80 -2.05
CA ILE A 84 -5.16 -9.09 -2.28
C ILE A 84 -6.47 -8.89 -3.03
N LEU A 85 -7.27 -7.89 -2.65
CA LEU A 85 -8.54 -7.58 -3.32
C LEU A 85 -8.32 -7.20 -4.80
N ALA A 86 -7.35 -6.33 -5.08
CA ALA A 86 -7.02 -5.95 -6.45
C ALA A 86 -6.56 -7.15 -7.30
N GLY A 87 -5.76 -8.05 -6.71
CA GLY A 87 -5.40 -9.32 -7.34
C GLY A 87 -6.61 -10.23 -7.59
N ALA A 88 -7.54 -10.31 -6.64
CA ALA A 88 -8.74 -11.13 -6.77
C ALA A 88 -9.68 -10.60 -7.86
N GLN A 89 -9.81 -9.28 -8.00
CA GLN A 89 -10.57 -8.64 -9.07
C GLN A 89 -9.99 -8.96 -10.45
N LEU A 90 -8.67 -8.93 -10.61
CA LEU A 90 -8.00 -9.36 -11.84
C LEU A 90 -8.31 -10.82 -12.19
N VAL A 91 -8.11 -11.73 -11.24
CA VAL A 91 -8.33 -13.17 -11.45
C VAL A 91 -9.79 -13.43 -11.82
N THR A 92 -10.72 -12.79 -11.11
CA THR A 92 -12.16 -12.86 -11.43
C THR A 92 -12.44 -12.36 -12.85
N GLY A 93 -11.83 -11.25 -13.27
CA GLY A 93 -11.96 -10.71 -14.62
C GLY A 93 -11.40 -11.62 -15.73
N MET A 94 -10.35 -12.39 -15.44
CA MET A 94 -9.73 -13.31 -16.41
C MET A 94 -10.37 -14.70 -16.44
N THR A 95 -10.84 -15.22 -15.30
CA THR A 95 -11.27 -16.62 -15.14
C THR A 95 -12.75 -16.80 -14.78
N GLY A 96 -13.48 -15.73 -14.46
CA GLY A 96 -14.91 -15.78 -14.11
C GLY A 96 -15.22 -16.38 -12.73
N VAL A 97 -14.21 -16.66 -11.90
CA VAL A 97 -14.35 -17.26 -10.57
C VAL A 97 -14.83 -16.21 -9.57
N HIS A 98 -15.69 -16.58 -8.61
CA HIS A 98 -16.22 -15.66 -7.60
C HIS A 98 -15.09 -15.01 -6.76
N VAL A 99 -15.18 -13.68 -6.54
CA VAL A 99 -14.16 -12.85 -5.86
C VAL A 99 -13.71 -13.45 -4.51
N ILE A 100 -14.63 -14.07 -3.77
CA ILE A 100 -14.37 -14.67 -2.45
C ILE A 100 -13.44 -15.88 -2.57
N ALA A 101 -13.61 -16.72 -3.59
CA ALA A 101 -12.74 -17.87 -3.83
C ALA A 101 -11.36 -17.40 -4.30
N ALA A 102 -11.29 -16.36 -5.15
CA ALA A 102 -10.03 -15.78 -5.60
C ALA A 102 -9.24 -15.11 -4.46
N CYS A 103 -9.92 -14.40 -3.53
CA CYS A 103 -9.29 -13.80 -2.35
C CYS A 103 -8.64 -14.83 -1.40
N ILE A 104 -9.17 -16.05 -1.32
CA ILE A 104 -8.58 -17.14 -0.52
C ILE A 104 -7.47 -17.85 -1.29
N LEU A 105 -7.63 -18.01 -2.61
CA LEU A 105 -6.68 -18.73 -3.45
C LEU A 105 -5.36 -17.96 -3.67
N ILE A 106 -5.39 -16.63 -3.77
CA ILE A 106 -4.18 -15.81 -3.98
C ILE A 106 -3.15 -15.96 -2.85
N PRO A 107 -3.52 -15.84 -1.55
CA PRO A 107 -2.58 -16.10 -0.45
C PRO A 107 -2.28 -17.59 -0.24
N ALA A 108 -3.17 -18.52 -0.65
CA ALA A 108 -2.96 -19.97 -0.53
C ALA A 108 -2.14 -20.58 -1.69
N GLY A 109 -2.15 -19.97 -2.87
CA GLY A 109 -1.51 -20.46 -4.09
C GLY A 109 0.01 -20.58 -3.97
N GLY A 110 0.63 -19.77 -3.11
CA GLY A 110 2.05 -19.90 -2.76
C GLY A 110 2.42 -21.23 -2.08
N LYS A 111 1.45 -21.92 -1.45
CA LYS A 111 1.68 -23.21 -0.79
C LYS A 111 1.38 -24.43 -1.67
N SER A 112 0.63 -24.26 -2.77
CA SER A 112 0.28 -25.36 -3.67
C SER A 112 1.30 -25.57 -4.80
N ILE A 113 2.18 -24.61 -5.06
CA ILE A 113 3.18 -24.67 -6.14
C ILE A 113 4.52 -25.25 -5.65
N TYR A 114 4.79 -25.27 -4.34
CA TYR A 114 6.03 -25.80 -3.75
C TYR A 114 5.96 -27.29 -3.33
N SER A 115 5.00 -28.04 -3.90
CA SER A 115 4.86 -29.48 -3.70
C SER A 115 4.81 -30.22 -5.03
N ARG A 116 5.77 -29.94 -5.92
CA ARG A 116 6.26 -30.85 -6.96
C ARG A 116 7.73 -30.60 -7.20
#